data_AF-A0A8J8BQF9-F1
#
_entry.id   AF-A0A8J8BQF9-F1
#
_cell.length_a   1.000
_cell.length_b   1.000
_cell.length_c   1.000
_cell.angle_alpha   90.00
_cell.angle_beta   90.00
_cell.angle_gamma   90.00
#
_symmetry.space_group_name_H-M   'P 1'
#
loop_
_entity.id
_entity.type
_entity.pdbx_description
1 polymer ?
#
loop_
_entity_poly.entity_id
_entity_poly.type
_entity_poly.pdbx_seq_one_letter_code
_entity_poly.pdbx_strand_id
1 'polypeptide(L)' 'MDIKEKLGTYTRVLRLARKPDSKEYQQVAKVTGLGIVVIGAVGFLIKLVSQLITRFYG' A
#
# COMPACT_ATOMS: atom_id res chain seq x y z
N MET A 1 6.85 -20.79 -29.23
CA MET A 1 5.92 -19.96 -28.43
C MET A 1 6.62 -18.65 -28.14
N ASP A 2 6.38 -17.66 -28.99
CA ASP A 2 7.29 -16.53 -29.22
C ASP A 2 7.02 -15.36 -28.25
N ILE A 3 8.07 -14.76 -27.70
CA ILE A 3 7.99 -13.68 -26.71
C ILE A 3 7.27 -12.45 -27.29
N LYS A 4 7.36 -12.25 -28.62
CA LYS A 4 6.67 -11.17 -29.32
C LYS A 4 5.15 -11.25 -29.19
N GLU A 5 4.59 -12.45 -29.15
CA GLU A 5 3.15 -12.66 -29.04
C GLU A 5 2.64 -12.30 -27.63
N LYS A 6 3.40 -12.68 -26.58
CA LYS A 6 3.09 -12.31 -25.19
C LYS A 6 3.10 -10.79 -24.98
N LEU A 7 4.08 -10.09 -25.55
CA LEU A 7 4.17 -8.63 -25.47
C LEU A 7 2.98 -7.94 -26.17
N GLY A 8 2.52 -8.47 -27.30
CA GLY A 8 1.33 -7.99 -28.00
C GLY A 8 0.04 -8.15 -27.19
N THR A 9 -0.07 -9.24 -26.43
CA THR A 9 -1.21 -9.46 -25.53
C THR A 9 -1.19 -8.51 -24.33
N TYR A 10 -0.03 -8.31 -23.69
CA TYR A 10 0.08 -7.39 -22.55
C TYR A 10 -0.22 -5.93 -22.94
N THR A 11 0.20 -5.49 -24.12
CA THR A 11 -0.12 -4.14 -24.60
C THR A 11 -1.61 -3.95 -24.86
N ARG A 12 -2.33 -4.97 -25.34
CA ARG A 12 -3.80 -4.91 -25.46
C ARG A 12 -4.47 -4.80 -24.09
N VAL A 13 -4.03 -5.57 -23.11
CA VAL A 13 -4.56 -5.52 -21.74
C VAL A 13 -4.33 -4.15 -21.10
N LEU A 14 -3.11 -3.59 -21.21
CA LEU A 14 -2.79 -2.26 -20.69
C LEU A 14 -3.59 -1.14 -21.39
N ARG A 15 -3.89 -1.29 -22.68
CA ARG A 15 -4.77 -0.36 -23.42
C ARG A 15 -6.24 -0.49 -23.03
N LEU A 16 -6.68 -1.69 -22.64
CA LEU A 16 -8.05 -1.94 -22.16
C LEU A 16 -8.24 -1.46 -20.72
N ALA A 17 -7.17 -1.43 -19.92
CA ALA A 17 -7.21 -0.97 -18.55
C ALA A 17 -7.60 0.52 -18.48
N ARG A 18 -8.62 0.82 -17.67
CA ARG A 18 -9.09 2.18 -17.45
C ARG A 18 -8.09 2.93 -16.58
N LYS A 19 -7.57 4.06 -17.07
CA LYS A 19 -6.81 4.99 -16.22
C LYS A 19 -7.76 5.57 -15.16
N PRO A 20 -7.42 5.48 -13.86
CA PRO A 20 -8.28 6.00 -12.80
C PRO A 20 -8.42 7.52 -12.93
N ASP A 21 -9.58 8.06 -12.56
CA ASP A 21 -9.74 9.50 -12.43
C ASP A 21 -8.92 10.00 -11.23
N SER A 22 -8.41 11.23 -11.33
CA SER A 22 -7.83 11.99 -10.22
C SER A 22 -8.66 11.94 -8.94
N LYS A 23 -10.00 11.98 -9.05
CA LYS A 23 -10.91 11.89 -7.88
C LYS A 23 -10.90 10.51 -7.24
N GLU A 24 -10.99 9.44 -8.04
CA GLU A 24 -10.94 8.06 -7.57
C GLU A 24 -9.59 7.77 -6.89
N TYR A 25 -8.49 8.22 -7.52
CA TYR A 25 -7.15 8.10 -6.96
C TYR A 25 -7.04 8.79 -5.60
N GLN A 26 -7.53 10.04 -5.47
CA GLN A 26 -7.50 10.76 -4.21
C GLN A 26 -8.34 10.09 -3.13
N GLN A 27 -9.50 9.53 -3.48
CA GLN A 27 -10.35 8.83 -2.52
C GLN A 27 -9.65 7.59 -1.97
N VAL A 28 -9.08 6.76 -2.85
CA VAL A 28 -8.31 5.58 -2.45
C VAL A 28 -7.09 6.00 -1.62
N ALA A 29 -6.33 7.00 -2.06
CA ALA A 29 -5.16 7.50 -1.35
C ALA A 29 -5.50 7.99 0.07
N LYS A 30 -6.63 8.68 0.27
CA LYS A 30 -7.08 9.14 1.59
C LYS A 30 -7.43 7.98 2.51
N VAL A 31 -8.17 6.98 2.01
CA VAL A 31 -8.56 5.80 2.79
C VAL A 31 -7.34 4.97 3.17
N THR A 32 -6.45 4.69 2.22
CA THR A 32 -5.21 3.94 2.48
C THR A 32 -4.27 4.72 3.41
N GLY A 33 -4.18 6.04 3.23
CA GLY A 33 -3.40 6.92 4.11
C GLY A 33 -3.87 6.87 5.56
N LEU A 34 -5.18 6.91 5.78
CA LEU A 34 -5.77 6.70 7.12
C LEU A 34 -5.43 5.33 7.69
N GLY A 35 -5.52 4.26 6.90
CA GLY A 35 -5.13 2.91 7.33
C GLY A 35 -3.67 2.80 7.76
N ILE A 36 -2.75 3.40 7.00
CA ILE A 36 -1.32 3.42 7.33
C ILE A 36 -1.07 4.14 8.65
N VAL A 37 -1.72 5.29 8.88
CA VAL A 37 -1.57 6.06 10.12
C VAL A 37 -2.06 5.25 11.32
N VAL A 38 -3.21 4.59 11.22
CA VAL A 38 -3.77 3.77 12.31
C VAL A 38 -2.84 2.60 12.63
N ILE A 39 -2.42 1.83 11.62
CA ILE A 39 -1.52 0.68 11.82
C ILE A 39 -0.17 1.14 12.38
N GLY A 40 0.36 2.25 11.86
CA GLY A 40 1.60 2.85 12.36
C GLY A 40 1.50 3.30 13.81
N ALA A 41 0.39 3.91 14.21
CA ALA A 41 0.14 4.32 15.59
C ALA A 41 0.06 3.11 16.54
N VAL A 42 -0.64 2.05 16.14
CA VAL A 42 -0.72 0.81 16.94
C VAL A 42 0.67 0.17 17.10
N GLY A 43 1.43 0.05 16.00
CA GLY A 43 2.80 -0.47 16.06
C GLY A 43 3.73 0.39 16.93
N PHE A 44 3.58 1.72 16.85
CA PHE A 44 4.33 2.66 17.67
C PHE A 44 4.01 2.52 19.16
N LEU A 45 2.72 2.39 19.53
CA LEU A 45 2.29 2.16 20.91
C LEU A 45 2.89 0.87 21.48
N ILE A 46 2.87 -0.23 20.72
CA ILE A 46 3.48 -1.50 21.12
C ILE A 46 4.99 -1.31 21.37
N LYS A 47 5.67 -0.57 20.49
CA LYS A 47 7.10 -0.28 20.64
C LYS A 47 7.41 0.55 21.89
N LEU A 48 6.59 1.56 22.18
CA LEU A 48 6.73 2.39 23.38
C LEU A 48 6.55 1.58 24.66
N VAL A 49 5.51 0.73 24.70
CA VAL A 49 5.26 -0.15 25.86
C VAL A 49 6.41 -1.14 26.02
N SER A 50 6.88 -1.75 24.93
CA SER A 50 8.04 -2.64 24.96
C SER A 50 9.29 -1.94 25.48
N GLN A 51 9.59 -0.71 25.03
CA GLN A 51 10.71 0.08 25.54
C GLN A 51 10.58 0.38 27.03
N LEU A 52 9.37 0.72 27.50
CA LEU A 52 9.12 1.02 28.90
C LEU A 52 9.34 -0.22 29.78
N ILE A 53 8.82 -1.37 29.36
CA ILE A 53 9.01 -2.65 30.06
C ILE A 53 10.50 -2.99 30.12
N THR A 54 11.21 -2.94 28.99
CA THR A 54 12.65 -3.23 28.96
C THR A 54 13.45 -2.31 29.87
N ARG A 55 13.07 -1.04 30.02
CA ARG A 55 13.75 -0.10 30.93
C ARG A 55 13.48 -0.38 32.41
N PHE A 56 12.33 -0.95 32.76
CA PHE A 56 11.98 -1.25 34.16
C PHE A 56 12.52 -2.60 34.65
N TYR A 57 12.66 -3.58 33.76
CA TYR A 57 13.19 -4.91 34.09
C TYR A 57 14.70 -5.06 33.83
N GLY A 58 15.34 -4.05 33.23
CA GLY A 58 16.78 -3.97 32.99
C GLY A 58 17.52 -3.13 34.02
#